data_AF-A0A9E6Z671-F1
#
_entry.id   AF-A0A9E6Z671-F1
#
_cell.length_a   1.000
_cell.length_b   1.000
_cell.length_c   1.000
_cell.angle_alpha   90.00
_cell.angle_beta   90.00
_cell.angle_gamma   90.00
#
_symmetry.space_group_name_H-M   'P 1'
#
loop_
_entity.id
_entity.type
_entity.pdbx_description
1 polymer ?
#
loop_
_entity_poly.entity_id
_entity_poly.type
_entity_poly.pdbx_seq_one_letter_code
_entity_poly.pdbx_strand_id
1 'polypeptide(L)'
;MIGSLHWYYSFFYNDEDFQNYFKIKADMDDHIPITSKNINVVALYLQESSIRKLGMKCDRSALSYVVGYGCRLAGHRKKVSVQLDVLMDVLKEASVFARRKRNKSIKSIIFFKLSTQDNTAILTFKIWNKNI
;
A
#
# COMPACT_ATOMS: atom_id res chain seq x y z
N MET A 1 -1.07 2.96 23.00
CA MET A 1 0.23 3.16 22.35
C MET A 1 0.11 2.74 20.89
N ILE A 2 0.78 3.41 19.96
CA ILE A 2 0.91 2.96 18.56
C ILE A 2 2.40 2.68 18.34
N GLY A 3 2.74 1.49 17.87
CA GLY A 3 4.15 1.09 17.72
C GLY A 3 4.28 -0.38 17.33
N SER A 4 5.51 -0.80 17.04
CA SER A 4 5.77 -2.20 16.69
C SER A 4 5.54 -3.13 17.88
N LEU A 5 5.23 -4.39 17.57
CA LEU A 5 4.96 -5.41 18.56
C LEU A 5 6.16 -5.66 19.51
N HIS A 6 7.38 -5.43 19.03
CA HIS A 6 8.60 -5.50 19.83
C HIS A 6 8.57 -4.53 21.03
N TRP A 7 8.16 -3.28 20.80
CA TRP A 7 8.08 -2.28 21.87
C TRP A 7 6.96 -2.59 22.86
N TYR A 8 5.81 -3.08 22.37
CA TYR A 8 4.73 -3.54 23.23
C TYR A 8 5.22 -4.61 24.21
N TYR A 9 5.89 -5.66 23.71
CA TYR A 9 6.41 -6.72 24.59
C TYR A 9 7.52 -6.22 25.52
N SER A 10 8.40 -5.33 25.05
CA SER A 10 9.45 -4.77 25.89
C SER A 10 8.87 -4.02 27.11
N PHE A 11 7.89 -3.15 26.91
CA PHE A 11 7.23 -2.45 28.03
C PHE A 11 6.36 -3.38 28.87
N PHE A 12 5.65 -4.31 28.24
CA PHE A 12 4.78 -5.25 28.95
C PHE A 12 5.54 -6.11 29.98
N TYR A 13 6.80 -6.45 29.72
CA TYR A 13 7.64 -7.28 30.61
C TYR A 13 8.55 -6.46 31.53
N ASN A 14 8.93 -5.24 31.17
CA ASN A 14 9.90 -4.43 31.93
C ASN A 14 9.29 -3.28 32.72
N ASP A 15 8.01 -2.97 32.52
CA ASP A 15 7.29 -1.88 33.20
C ASP A 15 5.99 -2.43 33.82
N GLU A 16 5.99 -2.58 35.16
CA GLU A 16 4.87 -3.14 35.93
C GLU A 16 3.60 -2.27 35.84
N ASP A 17 3.76 -0.95 35.64
CA ASP A 17 2.63 -0.03 35.51
C ASP A 17 2.02 -0.06 34.10
N PHE A 18 2.78 -0.49 33.08
CA PHE A 18 2.30 -0.56 31.70
C PHE A 18 1.08 -1.48 31.55
N GLN A 19 1.03 -2.59 32.29
CA GLN A 19 -0.12 -3.52 32.28
C GLN A 19 -1.39 -2.89 32.87
N ASN A 20 -1.23 -1.93 33.80
CA ASN A 20 -2.36 -1.23 34.43
C ASN A 20 -3.02 -0.23 33.47
N TYR A 21 -2.24 0.42 32.60
CA TYR A 21 -2.74 1.43 31.67
C TYR A 21 -3.11 0.89 30.28
N PHE A 22 -2.49 -0.19 29.80
CA PHE A 22 -2.69 -0.71 28.44
C PHE A 22 -3.21 -2.16 28.41
N LYS A 23 -4.43 -2.35 28.95
CA LYS A 23 -5.09 -3.66 29.06
C LYS A 23 -5.64 -4.22 27.73
N ILE A 24 -5.90 -3.37 26.74
CA ILE A 24 -6.49 -3.79 25.46
C ILE A 24 -5.40 -3.81 24.37
N LYS A 25 -5.13 -5.00 23.84
CA LYS A 25 -4.31 -5.18 22.64
C LYS A 25 -5.21 -5.14 21.41
N ALA A 26 -5.04 -4.11 20.57
CA ALA A 26 -5.68 -4.05 19.26
C ALA A 26 -4.67 -4.50 18.20
N ASP A 27 -4.69 -5.80 17.86
CA ASP A 27 -3.91 -6.30 16.73
C ASP A 27 -4.60 -5.88 15.42
N MET A 28 -3.87 -5.17 14.57
CA MET A 28 -4.30 -4.87 13.20
C MET A 28 -3.71 -5.92 12.26
N ASP A 29 -4.57 -6.61 11.52
CA ASP A 29 -4.13 -7.51 10.45
C ASP A 29 -3.55 -6.70 9.29
N ASP A 30 -2.38 -7.12 8.79
CA ASP A 30 -1.71 -6.49 7.64
C ASP A 30 -2.40 -6.79 6.30
N HIS A 31 -3.44 -7.62 6.31
CA HIS A 31 -4.18 -8.03 5.12
C HIS A 31 -5.65 -8.36 5.43
N ILE A 32 -6.51 -8.16 4.44
CA ILE A 32 -7.96 -8.43 4.53
C ILE A 32 -8.38 -9.44 3.46
N PRO A 33 -9.48 -10.20 3.66
CA PRO A 33 -9.95 -11.13 2.64
C PRO A 33 -10.40 -10.41 1.38
N ILE A 34 -10.19 -11.04 0.23
CA ILE A 34 -10.67 -10.55 -1.06
C ILE A 34 -12.19 -10.79 -1.14
N THR A 35 -12.92 -9.68 -1.11
CA THR A 35 -14.34 -9.61 -1.43
C THR A 35 -14.57 -8.38 -2.30
N SER A 36 -15.65 -8.37 -3.08
CA SER A 36 -16.04 -7.22 -3.91
C SER A 36 -16.14 -5.94 -3.07
N LYS A 37 -16.68 -6.05 -1.86
CA LYS A 37 -16.79 -4.94 -0.89
C LYS A 37 -15.41 -4.44 -0.46
N ASN A 38 -14.51 -5.33 -0.04
CA ASN A 38 -13.18 -4.95 0.44
C ASN A 38 -12.32 -4.35 -0.66
N ILE A 39 -12.34 -4.91 -1.87
CA ILE A 39 -11.66 -4.34 -3.03
C ILE A 39 -12.17 -2.92 -3.30
N ASN A 40 -13.49 -2.73 -3.27
CA ASN A 40 -14.08 -1.42 -3.54
C ASN A 40 -13.68 -0.39 -2.48
N VAL A 41 -13.69 -0.77 -1.19
CA VAL A 41 -13.21 0.09 -0.10
C VAL A 41 -11.75 0.50 -0.29
N VAL A 42 -10.86 -0.45 -0.59
CA VAL A 42 -9.44 -0.15 -0.84
C VAL A 42 -9.27 0.73 -2.08
N ALA A 43 -9.95 0.41 -3.18
CA ALA A 43 -9.86 1.19 -4.42
C ALA A 43 -10.37 2.63 -4.23
N LEU A 44 -11.46 2.81 -3.49
CA LEU A 44 -12.00 4.13 -3.17
C LEU A 44 -11.04 4.92 -2.29
N TYR A 45 -10.49 4.29 -1.25
CA TYR A 45 -9.49 4.91 -0.38
C TYR A 45 -8.27 5.39 -1.19
N LEU A 46 -7.74 4.54 -2.07
CA LEU A 46 -6.60 4.87 -2.93
C LEU A 46 -6.93 6.01 -3.90
N GLN A 47 -8.13 6.00 -4.49
CA GLN A 47 -8.58 7.07 -5.38
C GLN A 47 -8.69 8.41 -4.66
N GLU A 48 -9.36 8.45 -3.50
CA GLU A 48 -9.48 9.66 -2.70
C GLU A 48 -8.13 10.16 -2.22
N SER A 49 -7.27 9.26 -1.75
CA SER A 49 -5.94 9.60 -1.28
C SER A 49 -5.06 10.11 -2.40
N SER A 50 -5.16 9.56 -3.61
CA SER A 50 -4.48 10.06 -4.80
C SER A 50 -4.95 11.47 -5.17
N ILE A 51 -6.26 11.74 -5.11
CA ILE A 51 -6.79 13.08 -5.37
C ILE A 51 -6.30 14.06 -4.30
N ARG A 52 -6.44 13.71 -3.02
CA ARG A 52 -6.09 14.58 -1.88
C ARG A 52 -4.59 14.85 -1.78
N LYS A 53 -3.76 13.81 -1.86
CA LYS A 53 -2.30 13.90 -1.62
C LYS A 53 -1.50 14.19 -2.89
N LEU A 54 -1.94 13.69 -4.05
CA LEU A 54 -1.18 13.79 -5.31
C LEU A 54 -1.84 14.72 -6.33
N GLY A 55 -3.07 15.19 -6.09
CA GLY A 55 -3.81 16.04 -7.03
C GLY A 55 -4.12 15.34 -8.36
N MET A 56 -4.14 14.01 -8.40
CA MET A 56 -4.34 13.25 -9.64
C MET A 56 -5.35 12.13 -9.45
N LYS A 57 -6.23 11.96 -10.45
CA LYS A 57 -7.15 10.82 -10.51
C LYS A 57 -6.41 9.59 -11.02
N CYS A 58 -6.71 8.43 -10.45
CA CYS A 58 -6.35 7.15 -11.03
C CYS A 58 -7.47 6.68 -11.97
N ASP A 59 -7.11 6.05 -13.09
CA ASP A 59 -8.09 5.30 -13.86
C ASP A 59 -8.32 3.91 -13.23
N ARG A 60 -9.35 3.21 -13.73
CA ARG A 60 -9.71 1.87 -13.25
C ARG A 60 -8.55 0.87 -13.42
N SER A 61 -7.76 1.00 -14.47
CA SER A 61 -6.63 0.11 -14.75
C SER A 61 -5.48 0.31 -13.75
N ALA A 62 -5.22 1.54 -13.33
CA ALA A 62 -4.23 1.87 -12.33
C ALA A 62 -4.64 1.36 -10.95
N LEU A 63 -5.90 1.61 -10.54
CA LEU A 63 -6.41 1.08 -9.27
C LEU A 63 -6.40 -0.45 -9.26
N SER A 64 -6.82 -1.10 -10.36
CA SER A 64 -6.76 -2.56 -10.46
C SER A 64 -5.34 -3.10 -10.37
N TYR A 65 -4.37 -2.40 -10.97
CA TYR A 65 -2.96 -2.79 -10.89
C TYR A 65 -2.43 -2.70 -9.46
N VAL A 66 -2.71 -1.59 -8.77
CA VAL A 66 -2.22 -1.34 -7.40
C VAL A 66 -2.91 -2.27 -6.39
N VAL A 67 -4.22 -2.52 -6.52
CA VAL A 67 -4.91 -3.53 -5.71
C VAL A 67 -4.33 -4.92 -5.96
N GLY A 68 -4.09 -5.28 -7.23
CA GLY A 68 -3.43 -6.54 -7.58
C GLY A 68 -2.02 -6.66 -7.00
N TYR A 69 -1.28 -5.55 -6.91
CA TYR A 69 -0.01 -5.48 -6.20
C TYR A 69 -0.17 -5.71 -4.70
N GLY A 70 -1.20 -5.13 -4.07
CA GLY A 70 -1.57 -5.43 -2.68
C GLY A 70 -1.88 -6.91 -2.43
N CYS A 71 -2.49 -7.61 -3.38
CA CYS A 71 -2.70 -9.06 -3.28
C CYS A 71 -1.39 -9.85 -3.33
N ARG A 72 -0.41 -9.39 -4.12
CA ARG A 72 0.93 -9.99 -4.16
C ARG A 72 1.70 -9.74 -2.86
N LEU A 73 1.62 -8.52 -2.31
CA LEU A 73 2.21 -8.18 -1.01
C LEU A 73 1.67 -9.07 0.12
N ALA A 74 0.38 -9.40 0.09
CA ALA A 74 -0.22 -10.32 1.05
C ALA A 74 0.25 -11.78 0.89
N GLY A 75 1.03 -12.11 -0.14
CA GLY A 75 1.54 -13.45 -0.41
C GLY A 75 0.45 -14.50 -0.70
N HIS A 76 -0.81 -14.09 -0.86
CA HIS A 76 -1.94 -15.01 -0.92
C HIS A 76 -3.05 -14.50 -1.84
N ARG A 77 -3.44 -15.33 -2.82
CA ARG A 77 -4.48 -15.03 -3.84
C ARG A 77 -5.88 -14.67 -3.33
N LYS A 78 -6.14 -14.78 -2.03
CA LYS A 78 -7.45 -14.55 -1.38
C LYS A 78 -7.39 -13.42 -0.36
N LYS A 79 -6.25 -12.74 -0.26
CA LYS A 79 -5.98 -11.66 0.69
C LYS A 79 -5.42 -10.47 -0.06
N VAL A 80 -5.72 -9.26 0.41
CA VAL A 80 -5.13 -8.02 -0.09
C VAL A 80 -4.48 -7.31 1.08
N SER A 81 -3.24 -6.85 0.90
CA SER A 81 -2.52 -6.12 1.93
C SER A 81 -3.21 -4.78 2.20
N VAL A 82 -3.30 -4.42 3.48
CA VAL A 82 -3.75 -3.09 3.95
C VAL A 82 -2.58 -2.23 4.42
N GLN A 83 -1.36 -2.55 3.99
CA GLN A 83 -0.21 -1.64 4.05
C GLN A 83 -0.39 -0.51 3.03
N LEU A 84 -1.38 0.35 3.27
CA LEU A 84 -1.85 1.37 2.33
C LEU A 84 -0.75 2.38 1.97
N ASP A 85 0.20 2.62 2.87
CA ASP A 85 1.34 3.50 2.60
C ASP A 85 2.21 2.97 1.46
N VAL A 86 2.47 1.65 1.44
CA VAL A 86 3.23 1.00 0.36
C VAL A 86 2.50 1.12 -0.99
N LEU A 87 1.18 0.96 -0.98
CA LEU A 87 0.35 1.14 -2.18
C LEU A 87 0.32 2.60 -2.65
N MET A 88 0.31 3.54 -1.71
CA MET A 88 0.35 4.98 -2.00
C MET A 88 1.70 5.43 -2.55
N ASP A 89 2.81 4.84 -2.10
CA ASP A 89 4.14 5.14 -2.65
C ASP A 89 4.23 4.74 -4.13
N VAL A 90 3.67 3.59 -4.50
CA VAL A 90 3.57 3.14 -5.89
C VAL A 90 2.73 4.13 -6.73
N LEU A 91 1.62 4.63 -6.20
CA LEU A 91 0.82 5.68 -6.87
C LEU A 91 1.56 7.01 -6.98
N LYS A 92 2.34 7.37 -5.96
CA LYS A 92 3.14 8.60 -5.94
C LYS A 92 4.16 8.59 -7.06
N GLU A 93 4.92 7.50 -7.21
CA GLU A 93 5.83 7.33 -8.34
C GLU A 93 5.08 7.44 -9.67
N ALA A 94 4.03 6.66 -9.88
CA ALA A 94 3.27 6.70 -11.13
C ALA A 94 2.69 8.10 -11.45
N SER A 95 2.32 8.87 -10.43
CA SER A 95 1.87 10.26 -10.60
C SER A 95 2.98 11.17 -11.17
N VAL A 96 4.23 10.99 -10.73
CA VAL A 96 5.38 11.75 -11.23
C VAL A 96 5.61 11.46 -12.71
N PHE A 97 5.55 10.18 -13.11
CA PHE A 97 5.68 9.79 -14.52
C PHE A 97 4.51 10.27 -15.37
N ALA A 98 3.28 10.20 -14.84
CA ALA A 98 2.10 10.73 -15.50
C ALA A 98 2.28 12.22 -15.81
N ARG A 99 2.72 13.01 -14.83
CA ARG A 99 2.99 14.45 -15.00
C ARG A 99 4.09 14.72 -16.02
N ARG A 100 5.21 13.98 -15.97
CA ARG A 100 6.31 14.11 -16.96
C ARG A 100 5.83 13.86 -18.39
N LYS A 101 4.89 12.93 -18.59
CA LYS A 101 4.26 12.64 -19.88
C LYS A 101 3.04 13.52 -20.21
N ARG A 102 2.73 14.51 -19.36
CA ARG A 102 1.55 15.40 -19.47
C ARG A 102 0.20 14.65 -19.51
N ASN A 103 0.14 13.49 -18.84
CA ASN A 103 -1.11 12.74 -18.67
C ASN A 103 -1.99 13.40 -17.61
N LYS A 104 -3.31 13.48 -17.88
CA LYS A 104 -4.31 14.02 -16.94
C LYS A 104 -4.66 13.06 -15.79
N SER A 105 -4.33 11.77 -15.92
CA SER A 105 -4.62 10.73 -14.93
C SER A 105 -3.51 9.67 -14.90
N ILE A 106 -3.47 8.91 -13.81
CA ILE A 106 -2.60 7.75 -13.65
C ILE A 106 -3.25 6.54 -14.35
N LYS A 107 -2.49 5.84 -15.20
CA LYS A 107 -2.95 4.67 -15.97
C LYS A 107 -2.03 3.47 -15.77
N SER A 108 -2.53 2.26 -15.99
CA SER A 108 -1.74 1.03 -15.79
C SER A 108 -0.43 1.00 -16.60
N ILE A 109 -0.44 1.55 -17.81
CA ILE A 109 0.72 1.58 -18.71
C ILE A 109 1.93 2.33 -18.13
N ILE A 110 1.71 3.21 -17.16
CA ILE A 110 2.79 3.95 -16.50
C ILE A 110 3.63 3.01 -15.63
N PHE A 111 3.02 2.00 -15.01
CA PHE A 111 3.71 0.99 -14.20
C PHE A 111 4.64 0.10 -15.03
N PHE A 112 4.27 -0.23 -16.28
CA PHE A 112 5.13 -0.97 -17.21
C PHE A 112 6.31 -0.13 -17.73
N LYS A 113 6.17 1.20 -17.77
CA LYS A 113 7.28 2.09 -18.17
C LYS A 113 8.25 2.34 -17.01
N LEU A 114 7.72 2.38 -15.79
CA LEU A 114 8.51 2.39 -14.56
C LEU A 114 9.45 1.18 -14.48
N SER A 115 8.97 -0.02 -14.81
CA SER A 115 9.80 -1.23 -14.79
C SER A 115 10.87 -1.30 -15.88
N THR A 116 10.77 -0.48 -16.93
CA THR A 116 11.68 -0.53 -18.10
C THR A 116 12.70 0.61 -18.15
N GLN A 117 12.47 1.75 -17.50
CA GLN A 117 13.36 2.93 -17.62
C GLN A 117 14.18 3.27 -16.37
N ASP A 118 13.75 2.94 -15.15
CA ASP A 118 14.41 3.45 -13.94
C ASP A 118 14.93 2.36 -13.00
N ASN A 119 16.26 2.29 -12.90
CA ASN A 119 17.00 1.45 -11.95
C ASN A 119 16.99 2.02 -10.51
N THR A 120 16.32 3.17 -10.32
CA THR A 120 16.19 3.98 -9.10
C THR A 120 14.77 3.96 -8.49
N ALA A 121 13.82 3.25 -9.09
CA ALA A 121 12.52 3.02 -8.47
C ALA A 121 12.71 2.32 -7.11
N ILE A 122 11.90 2.70 -6.11
CA ILE A 122 11.97 2.15 -4.75
C ILE A 122 12.02 0.61 -4.83
N LEU A 123 12.77 -0.01 -3.90
CA LEU A 123 12.98 -1.47 -3.79
C LEU A 123 11.71 -2.32 -4.01
N THR A 124 10.53 -1.77 -3.75
CA THR A 124 9.20 -2.34 -4.03
C THR A 124 8.97 -2.74 -5.50
N PHE A 125 9.45 -1.97 -6.48
CA PHE A 125 9.33 -2.33 -7.92
C PHE A 125 10.41 -3.33 -8.38
N LYS A 126 11.60 -3.30 -7.78
CA LYS A 126 12.69 -4.25 -8.07
C LYS A 126 12.35 -5.67 -7.62
N ILE A 127 11.65 -5.81 -6.49
CA ILE A 127 11.14 -7.11 -6.00
C ILE A 127 10.03 -7.64 -6.93
N TRP A 128 9.24 -6.76 -7.54
CA TRP A 128 8.18 -7.12 -8.48
C TRP A 128 8.70 -7.82 -9.74
N ASN A 129 9.85 -7.40 -10.28
CA ASN A 129 10.38 -7.92 -11.56
C ASN A 129 11.32 -9.13 -11.40
N LYS A 130 11.67 -9.54 -10.17
CA LYS A 130 12.52 -10.71 -9.89
C LYS A 130 11.73 -12.02 -9.73
N ASN A 131 10.40 -11.96 -9.67
CA ASN A 131 9.51 -13.11 -9.43
C ASN A 131 8.48 -13.32 -10.57
N ILE A 132 8.83 -12.89 -11.78
CA ILE A 132 8.18 -13.25 -13.05
C ILE A 132 9.24 -13.99 -13.86
#